data_AF-A0A8K0VU95-F1
#
_entry.id   AF-A0A8K0VU95-F1
#
_cell.length_a   1.000
_cell.length_b   1.000
_cell.length_c   1.000
_cell.angle_alpha   90.00
_cell.angle_beta   90.00
_cell.angle_gamma   90.00
#
_symmetry.space_group_name_H-M   'P 1'
#
loop_
_entity.id
_entity.type
_entity.pdbx_description
1 polymer ?
#
loop_
_entity_poly.entity_id
_entity_poly.type
_entity_poly.pdbx_seq_one_letter_code
_entity_poly.pdbx_strand_id
1 'polypeptide(L)'
;MTLPFERHQHQPNRPNHAEPEQEEAGPFYLRLIERLQSRGGHRNAHKRVFGRLPETSQDRLDGSLNDVPFDTDKLVAASPSTIQEKEKTVLYLAYGSNLCNETFRGRRGIRPLSQVNVLVPSLRLTFDLPGIPYAEPCFANTARRVPDAPVSHNDSLRGDDYHKDRWHKGLVGVVYEVTMSDYAHIIATEGGGSSYKDILVDCHVLPFADTVPTIPTSKPFKAHTLFAPMVNSDRTMCCATERVSRPDPSYAQPSARYLKLITDGAIECDLPAEYQEYLHDIRPYTITSKKQLMGKALFLSIWMPFVLLIFALSKQLQDDKGRAPKWFAPFSAMVFKGMWTSYDGAFKKVFGEGERTVGDEALEKRVDKPIGVRDVEEEGLLEEAFVRLDKQAMSTGDSLTERSERNLV
;
A
#
# COMPACT_ATOMS: atom_id res chain seq x y z
N MET A 1 73.02 -23.11 -44.80
CA MET A 1 72.25 -24.05 -45.65
C MET A 1 71.50 -24.93 -44.68
N THR A 2 70.17 -24.94 -44.56
CA THR A 2 69.12 -24.78 -45.58
C THR A 2 67.80 -24.55 -44.81
N LEU A 3 67.05 -23.51 -45.15
CA LEU A 3 65.57 -23.55 -45.19
C LEU A 3 65.18 -24.39 -46.44
N PRO A 4 63.93 -24.88 -46.69
CA PRO A 4 62.63 -24.27 -46.33
C PRO A 4 61.47 -25.28 -46.08
N PHE A 5 60.25 -24.81 -45.78
CA PHE A 5 59.03 -24.90 -46.64
C PHE A 5 57.72 -24.76 -45.82
N GLU A 6 56.92 -23.75 -46.17
CA GLU A 6 55.52 -23.58 -45.73
C GLU A 6 54.56 -24.54 -46.45
N ARG A 7 53.41 -24.87 -45.83
CA ARG A 7 52.12 -24.86 -46.53
C ARG A 7 50.92 -24.77 -45.59
N HIS A 8 49.99 -23.92 -46.00
CA HIS A 8 48.70 -23.60 -45.42
C HIS A 8 47.61 -24.67 -45.60
N GLN A 9 46.57 -24.54 -44.74
CA GLN A 9 45.15 -24.85 -44.91
C GLN A 9 44.69 -26.32 -44.94
N HIS A 10 43.91 -26.75 -43.94
CA HIS A 10 42.44 -26.82 -44.02
C HIS A 10 41.85 -27.49 -42.77
N GLN A 11 40.82 -26.87 -42.20
CA GLN A 11 39.92 -27.46 -41.21
C GLN A 11 38.80 -28.22 -41.94
N PRO A 12 38.29 -29.33 -41.36
CA PRO A 12 36.85 -29.44 -41.22
C PRO A 12 36.40 -29.89 -39.83
N ASN A 13 35.14 -29.55 -39.54
CA ASN A 13 34.43 -29.60 -38.26
C ASN A 13 33.93 -31.00 -37.83
N ARG A 14 34.04 -31.25 -36.51
CA ARG A 14 33.10 -31.93 -35.56
C ARG A 14 32.78 -33.43 -35.73
N PRO A 15 32.26 -34.14 -34.69
CA PRO A 15 31.90 -33.72 -33.32
C PRO A 15 32.52 -34.59 -32.20
N ASN A 16 32.65 -34.04 -30.99
CA ASN A 16 32.81 -34.84 -29.75
C ASN A 16 31.58 -34.65 -28.86
N HIS A 17 31.05 -35.78 -28.41
CA HIS A 17 29.89 -35.93 -27.53
C HIS A 17 30.15 -35.31 -26.15
N ALA A 18 29.21 -34.49 -25.69
CA ALA A 18 29.09 -34.10 -24.29
C ALA A 18 27.98 -34.93 -23.64
N GLU A 19 28.25 -35.44 -22.44
CA GLU A 19 27.27 -36.09 -21.56
C GLU A 19 26.13 -35.12 -21.19
N PRO A 20 24.90 -35.61 -20.94
CA PRO A 20 23.78 -34.76 -20.59
C PRO A 20 23.90 -34.30 -19.13
N GLU A 21 24.07 -32.99 -18.93
CA GLU A 21 23.82 -32.35 -17.64
C GLU A 21 22.34 -32.57 -17.26
N GLN A 22 22.13 -33.08 -16.05
CA GLN A 22 20.81 -33.21 -15.45
C GLN A 22 20.23 -31.81 -15.22
N GLU A 23 19.27 -31.44 -16.05
CA GLU A 23 18.48 -30.21 -15.93
C GLU A 23 17.58 -30.34 -14.69
N GLU A 24 17.97 -29.73 -13.56
CA GLU A 24 17.11 -29.61 -12.39
C GLU A 24 15.80 -28.91 -12.78
N ALA A 25 14.70 -29.64 -12.61
CA ALA A 25 13.35 -29.15 -12.84
C ALA A 25 12.94 -28.15 -11.75
N GLY A 26 13.38 -26.90 -11.90
CA GLY A 26 12.87 -25.77 -11.11
C GLY A 26 11.34 -25.62 -11.28
N PRO A 27 10.61 -25.17 -10.24
CA PRO A 27 9.15 -25.08 -10.26
C PRO A 27 8.67 -24.21 -11.42
N PHE A 28 7.67 -24.70 -12.15
CA PHE A 28 7.11 -24.17 -13.40
C PHE A 28 6.84 -22.65 -13.40
N TYR A 29 6.56 -22.05 -12.24
CA TYR A 29 6.32 -20.62 -12.09
C TYR A 29 7.60 -19.76 -12.25
N LEU A 30 8.78 -20.24 -11.82
CA LEU A 30 10.05 -19.54 -12.03
C LEU A 30 10.43 -19.49 -13.51
N ARG A 31 10.20 -20.57 -14.27
CA ARG A 31 10.39 -20.61 -15.73
C ARG A 31 9.37 -19.74 -16.48
N LEU A 32 8.16 -19.57 -15.92
CA LEU A 32 7.15 -18.67 -16.46
C LEU A 32 7.54 -17.19 -16.23
N ILE A 33 8.11 -16.88 -15.06
CA ILE A 33 8.68 -15.56 -14.73
C ILE A 33 9.86 -15.24 -15.66
N GLU A 34 10.82 -16.15 -15.86
CA GLU A 34 11.97 -15.95 -16.76
C GLU A 34 11.57 -15.77 -18.24
N ARG A 35 10.54 -16.49 -18.69
CA ARG A 35 9.99 -16.33 -20.05
C ARG A 35 9.26 -15.00 -20.25
N LEU A 36 8.71 -14.42 -19.18
CA LEU A 36 8.13 -13.07 -19.18
C LEU A 36 9.21 -11.97 -19.06
N GLN A 37 10.38 -12.29 -18.50
CA GLN A 37 11.56 -11.42 -18.41
C GLN A 37 12.30 -11.28 -19.75
N SER A 38 12.45 -12.34 -20.55
CA SER A 38 13.28 -12.33 -21.78
C SER A 38 12.69 -11.55 -22.98
N ARG A 39 11.47 -11.01 -22.87
CA ARG A 39 10.82 -10.20 -23.91
C ARG A 39 10.70 -8.69 -23.59
N GLY A 40 11.15 -8.25 -22.42
CA GLY A 40 11.07 -6.84 -22.01
C GLY A 40 12.45 -6.25 -21.81
N GLY A 41 13.02 -5.67 -22.86
CA GLY A 41 14.26 -4.88 -22.75
C GLY A 41 14.10 -3.79 -21.69
N HIS A 42 15.08 -3.74 -20.77
CA HIS A 42 15.27 -2.65 -19.81
C HIS A 42 15.14 -1.29 -20.52
N ARG A 43 14.08 -0.55 -20.20
CA ARG A 43 14.03 0.89 -20.42
C ARG A 43 13.93 1.52 -19.05
N ASN A 44 15.00 2.19 -18.63
CA ASN A 44 15.03 3.10 -17.48
C ASN A 44 13.80 4.01 -17.54
N ALA A 45 12.79 3.73 -16.70
CA ALA A 45 11.65 4.61 -16.55
C ALA A 45 12.14 5.84 -15.77
N HIS A 46 12.24 7.00 -16.43
CA HIS A 46 12.55 8.26 -15.76
C HIS A 46 11.59 8.48 -14.59
N LYS A 47 12.13 8.81 -13.40
CA LYS A 47 11.34 9.21 -12.23
C LYS A 47 10.41 10.36 -12.65
N ARG A 48 9.09 10.15 -12.57
CA ARG A 48 8.11 11.19 -12.93
C ARG A 48 8.30 12.37 -11.98
N VAL A 49 8.55 13.55 -12.55
CA VAL A 49 8.64 14.79 -11.77
C VAL A 49 7.23 15.34 -11.60
N PHE A 50 6.79 15.48 -10.36
CA PHE A 50 5.50 16.06 -10.03
C PHE A 50 5.68 17.52 -9.63
N GLY A 51 4.95 18.43 -10.27
CA GLY A 51 4.98 19.84 -9.90
C GLY A 51 4.35 20.07 -8.52
N ARG A 52 4.86 21.08 -7.79
CA ARG A 52 4.32 21.51 -6.49
C ARG A 52 2.87 21.97 -6.66
N LEU A 53 2.01 21.55 -5.74
CA LEU A 53 0.62 21.97 -5.69
C LEU A 53 0.50 23.32 -4.98
N PRO A 54 -0.47 24.17 -5.37
CA PRO A 54 -0.71 25.43 -4.67
C PRO A 54 -1.27 25.17 -3.26
N GLU A 55 -1.11 26.14 -2.37
CA GLU A 55 -1.71 26.08 -1.04
C GLU A 55 -3.24 26.23 -1.11
N THR A 56 -3.95 25.49 -0.26
CA THR A 56 -5.41 25.59 -0.14
C THR A 56 -5.82 26.96 0.37
N SER A 57 -6.79 27.60 -0.28
CA SER A 57 -7.23 28.95 0.09
C SER A 57 -7.94 28.98 1.45
N GLN A 58 -7.76 30.08 2.18
CA GLN A 58 -8.40 30.27 3.48
C GLN A 58 -9.93 30.19 3.39
N ASP A 59 -10.53 30.73 2.32
CA ASP A 59 -11.98 30.64 2.07
C ASP A 59 -12.45 29.19 1.94
N ARG A 60 -11.66 28.31 1.29
CA ARG A 60 -11.99 26.89 1.17
C ARG A 60 -11.89 26.18 2.51
N LEU A 61 -10.87 26.50 3.31
CA LEU A 61 -10.71 25.97 4.66
C LEU A 61 -11.90 26.39 5.54
N ASP A 62 -12.26 27.67 5.54
CA ASP A 62 -13.39 28.18 6.32
C ASP A 62 -14.74 27.61 5.86
N GLY A 63 -14.91 27.41 4.54
CA GLY A 63 -16.10 26.78 3.97
C GLY A 63 -16.31 25.33 4.42
N SER A 64 -15.24 24.62 4.76
CA SER A 64 -15.32 23.21 5.19
C SER A 64 -16.05 23.00 6.51
N LEU A 65 -16.22 24.04 7.34
CA LEU A 65 -16.90 23.92 8.64
C LEU A 65 -18.35 23.44 8.51
N ASN A 66 -18.95 23.60 7.34
CA ASN A 66 -20.30 23.14 7.02
C ASN A 66 -20.33 21.80 6.26
N ASP A 67 -19.17 21.19 6.01
CA ASP A 67 -19.09 19.88 5.37
C ASP A 67 -19.71 18.82 6.29
N VAL A 68 -20.34 17.82 5.69
CA VAL A 68 -20.98 16.69 6.38
C VAL A 68 -20.35 15.39 5.90
N PRO A 69 -20.21 14.37 6.75
CA PRO A 69 -19.61 13.10 6.34
C PRO A 69 -20.40 12.50 5.17
N PHE A 70 -19.69 11.99 4.18
CA PHE A 70 -20.30 11.29 3.07
C PHE A 70 -20.66 9.86 3.48
N ASP A 71 -21.82 9.42 3.03
CA ASP A 71 -22.12 8.00 3.02
C ASP A 71 -21.32 7.37 1.88
N THR A 72 -20.23 6.66 2.21
CA THR A 72 -19.28 6.07 1.26
C THR A 72 -19.99 5.18 0.24
N ASP A 73 -21.00 4.42 0.69
CA ASP A 73 -21.79 3.54 -0.17
C ASP A 73 -22.63 4.33 -1.18
N LYS A 74 -23.12 5.51 -0.80
CA LYS A 74 -23.86 6.42 -1.69
C LYS A 74 -22.96 7.21 -2.62
N LEU A 75 -21.73 7.54 -2.19
CA LEU A 75 -20.79 8.33 -2.99
C LEU A 75 -20.22 7.51 -4.14
N VAL A 76 -19.77 6.29 -3.84
CA VAL A 76 -19.33 5.33 -4.86
C VAL A 76 -20.48 5.01 -5.82
N ALA A 77 -21.72 5.04 -5.33
CA ALA A 77 -22.95 4.80 -6.08
C ALA A 77 -23.43 5.92 -7.03
N ALA A 78 -22.82 7.10 -7.00
CA ALA A 78 -23.29 8.23 -7.80
C ALA A 78 -22.63 8.20 -9.19
N SER A 79 -23.45 8.32 -10.25
CA SER A 79 -22.95 8.36 -11.63
C SER A 79 -22.07 9.60 -11.86
N PRO A 80 -20.97 9.51 -12.63
CA PRO A 80 -20.09 10.65 -12.91
C PRO A 80 -20.82 11.86 -13.50
N SER A 81 -21.86 11.61 -14.30
CA SER A 81 -22.73 12.63 -14.90
C SER A 81 -23.60 13.39 -13.89
N THR A 82 -24.00 12.77 -12.77
CA THR A 82 -24.76 13.43 -11.69
C THR A 82 -23.85 14.26 -10.76
N ILE A 83 -22.57 13.88 -10.67
CA ILE A 83 -21.56 14.57 -9.88
C ILE A 83 -21.05 15.84 -10.61
N GLN A 84 -21.08 15.85 -11.94
CA GLN A 84 -20.62 16.98 -12.76
C GLN A 84 -21.44 18.27 -12.62
N GLU A 85 -22.67 18.22 -12.12
CA GLU A 85 -23.56 19.40 -12.05
C GLU A 85 -23.36 20.28 -10.79
N LYS A 86 -22.48 19.91 -9.85
CA LYS A 86 -22.06 20.81 -8.76
C LYS A 86 -20.55 20.77 -8.61
N GLU A 87 -19.91 21.93 -8.81
CA GLU A 87 -18.50 22.26 -8.54
C GLU A 87 -18.12 22.06 -7.06
N LYS A 88 -18.29 20.86 -6.51
CA LYS A 88 -17.95 20.55 -5.12
C LYS A 88 -16.60 19.85 -5.09
N THR A 89 -15.66 20.51 -4.41
CA THR A 89 -14.36 19.93 -4.04
C THR A 89 -14.44 19.36 -2.63
N VAL A 90 -13.63 18.33 -2.37
CA VAL A 90 -13.55 17.66 -1.08
C VAL A 90 -12.15 17.88 -0.51
N LEU A 91 -12.07 18.26 0.77
CA LEU A 91 -10.81 18.28 1.51
C LEU A 91 -10.55 16.87 2.05
N TYR A 92 -9.62 16.14 1.44
CA TYR A 92 -9.26 14.78 1.80
C TYR A 92 -7.93 14.74 2.55
N LEU A 93 -7.95 14.25 3.79
CA LEU A 93 -6.77 14.04 4.62
C LEU A 93 -6.10 12.70 4.29
N ALA A 94 -4.88 12.79 3.78
CA ALA A 94 -3.95 11.68 3.59
C ALA A 94 -2.93 11.60 4.74
N TYR A 95 -2.66 10.38 5.19
CA TYR A 95 -1.67 10.10 6.26
C TYR A 95 -0.83 8.84 6.01
N GLY A 96 -1.17 8.05 4.99
CA GLY A 96 -0.47 6.80 4.62
C GLY A 96 0.17 6.91 3.23
N SER A 97 0.07 5.85 2.42
CA SER A 97 0.64 5.79 1.07
C SER A 97 0.19 6.90 0.12
N ASN A 98 -0.91 7.59 0.42
CA ASN A 98 -1.41 8.71 -0.38
C ASN A 98 -0.62 10.00 -0.22
N LEU A 99 0.33 10.05 0.73
CA LEU A 99 1.31 11.14 0.80
C LEU A 99 2.27 11.11 -0.39
N CYS A 100 2.55 9.93 -0.96
CA CYS A 100 3.48 9.77 -2.08
C CYS A 100 2.84 10.20 -3.40
N ASN A 101 3.47 11.14 -4.13
CA ASN A 101 2.96 11.60 -5.42
C ASN A 101 2.93 10.49 -6.48
N GLU A 102 3.91 9.59 -6.50
CA GLU A 102 3.93 8.46 -7.44
C GLU A 102 2.68 7.59 -7.25
N THR A 103 2.26 7.37 -6.00
CA THR A 103 1.09 6.56 -5.69
C THR A 103 -0.19 7.35 -5.94
N PHE A 104 -0.32 8.55 -5.38
CA PHE A 104 -1.54 9.35 -5.39
C PHE A 104 -1.83 9.97 -6.76
N ARG A 105 -0.86 10.66 -7.35
CA ARG A 105 -1.00 11.36 -8.65
C ARG A 105 -0.57 10.50 -9.84
N GLY A 106 0.37 9.58 -9.62
CA GLY A 106 0.93 8.74 -10.68
C GLY A 106 0.09 7.50 -10.98
N ARG A 107 0.03 6.57 -10.02
CA ARG A 107 -0.63 5.25 -10.17
C ARG A 107 -2.16 5.38 -10.14
N ARG A 108 -2.71 6.15 -9.20
CA ARG A 108 -4.17 6.39 -9.11
C ARG A 108 -4.67 7.49 -10.04
N GLY A 109 -3.79 8.33 -10.59
CA GLY A 109 -4.18 9.39 -11.50
C GLY A 109 -5.00 10.52 -10.86
N ILE A 110 -5.02 10.64 -9.54
CA ILE A 110 -5.71 11.72 -8.82
C ILE A 110 -5.05 13.05 -9.17
N ARG A 111 -5.86 14.11 -9.33
CA ARG A 111 -5.37 15.45 -9.67
C ARG A 111 -5.79 16.45 -8.59
N PRO A 112 -5.03 16.55 -7.49
CA PRO A 112 -5.32 17.53 -6.46
C PRO A 112 -5.26 18.94 -7.02
N LEU A 113 -6.18 19.78 -6.57
CA LEU A 113 -6.29 21.20 -6.92
C LEU A 113 -5.37 22.04 -6.05
N SER A 114 -5.30 21.71 -4.75
CA SER A 114 -4.45 22.36 -3.76
C SER A 114 -4.06 21.39 -2.64
N GLN A 115 -3.09 21.75 -1.81
CA GLN A 115 -2.72 20.97 -0.63
C GLN A 115 -2.36 21.86 0.57
N VAL A 116 -2.46 21.30 1.77
CA VAL A 116 -1.97 21.94 3.01
C VAL A 116 -1.55 20.89 4.04
N ASN A 117 -0.41 21.12 4.70
CA ASN A 117 0.07 20.25 5.78
C ASN A 117 -0.74 20.52 7.05
N VAL A 118 -1.10 19.46 7.77
CA VAL A 118 -1.99 19.59 8.94
C VAL A 118 -1.56 18.75 10.14
N LEU A 119 -2.01 19.20 11.30
CA LEU A 119 -2.06 18.45 12.54
C LEU A 119 -3.51 18.11 12.88
N VAL A 120 -3.76 16.86 13.28
CA VAL A 120 -5.06 16.38 13.76
C VAL A 120 -4.91 15.88 15.20
N PRO A 121 -5.23 16.71 16.21
CA PRO A 121 -4.97 16.39 17.63
C PRO A 121 -5.79 15.20 18.16
N SER A 122 -6.94 14.93 17.54
CA SER A 122 -7.91 13.90 17.95
C SER A 122 -7.58 12.51 17.44
N LEU A 123 -6.60 12.39 16.52
CA LEU A 123 -6.18 11.13 15.93
C LEU A 123 -4.69 10.85 16.18
N ARG A 124 -4.31 9.58 16.09
CA ARG A 124 -2.93 9.11 16.01
C ARG A 124 -2.78 8.14 14.84
N LEU A 125 -1.57 8.05 14.28
CA LEU A 125 -1.21 7.06 13.27
C LEU A 125 -1.08 5.69 13.93
N THR A 126 -1.62 4.65 13.29
CA THR A 126 -1.43 3.25 13.68
C THR A 126 -1.03 2.42 12.48
N PHE A 127 -0.44 1.25 12.71
CA PHE A 127 -0.14 0.25 11.69
C PHE A 127 -0.85 -1.07 12.03
N ASP A 128 -2.18 -1.01 12.15
CA ASP A 128 -3.03 -2.11 12.61
C ASP A 128 -3.99 -2.63 11.55
N LEU A 129 -3.95 -2.09 10.32
CA LEU A 129 -4.74 -2.61 9.23
C LEU A 129 -4.04 -3.84 8.64
N PRO A 130 -4.61 -5.04 8.72
CA PRO A 130 -3.91 -6.24 8.27
C PRO A 130 -3.82 -6.29 6.75
N GLY A 131 -2.65 -6.62 6.23
CA GLY A 131 -2.44 -6.89 4.82
C GLY A 131 -2.24 -8.39 4.56
N ILE A 132 -1.15 -8.72 3.87
CA ILE A 132 -0.80 -10.09 3.44
C ILE A 132 0.43 -10.55 4.23
N PRO A 133 0.32 -11.62 5.04
CA PRO A 133 1.46 -12.18 5.76
C PRO A 133 2.69 -12.43 4.88
N TYR A 134 3.88 -12.23 5.45
CA TYR A 134 5.19 -12.36 4.80
C TYR A 134 5.52 -11.37 3.69
N ALA A 135 4.58 -10.55 3.23
CA ALA A 135 4.80 -9.57 2.16
C ALA A 135 4.52 -8.14 2.64
N GLU A 136 3.26 -7.85 2.97
CA GLU A 136 2.78 -6.53 3.37
C GLU A 136 1.93 -6.72 4.63
N PRO A 137 2.54 -6.98 5.81
CA PRO A 137 1.79 -7.56 6.91
C PRO A 137 0.74 -6.63 7.49
N CYS A 138 1.04 -5.32 7.50
CA CYS A 138 0.09 -4.30 7.89
C CYS A 138 0.30 -2.98 7.14
N PHE A 139 -0.77 -2.19 7.10
CA PHE A 139 -0.82 -0.85 6.52
C PHE A 139 -1.20 0.19 7.58
N ALA A 140 -0.99 1.46 7.24
CA ALA A 140 -1.36 2.58 8.09
C ALA A 140 -2.89 2.67 8.24
N ASN A 141 -3.33 3.12 9.40
CA ASN A 141 -4.69 3.47 9.75
C ASN A 141 -4.63 4.59 10.78
N THR A 142 -5.79 5.03 11.27
CA THR A 142 -5.87 5.97 12.38
C THR A 142 -6.60 5.37 13.56
N ALA A 143 -6.29 5.87 14.75
CA ALA A 143 -7.05 5.61 15.96
C ALA A 143 -7.35 6.91 16.69
N ARG A 144 -8.42 6.94 17.48
CA ARG A 144 -8.69 8.08 18.38
C ARG A 144 -7.52 8.25 19.35
N ARG A 145 -7.07 9.50 19.50
CA ARG A 145 -6.03 9.89 20.45
C ARG A 145 -6.68 10.43 21.71
N VAL A 146 -6.22 9.94 22.86
CA VAL A 146 -6.51 10.55 24.16
C VAL A 146 -5.28 11.39 24.52
N PRO A 147 -5.40 12.74 24.57
CA PRO A 147 -4.31 13.60 25.02
C PRO A 147 -3.85 13.20 26.43
N ASP A 148 -2.54 13.22 26.66
CA ASP A 148 -1.94 12.97 27.97
C ASP A 148 -2.30 11.62 28.62
N ALA A 149 -2.72 10.64 27.81
CA ALA A 149 -2.88 9.28 28.30
C ALA A 149 -1.55 8.85 28.95
N PRO A 150 -1.58 8.35 30.20
CA PRO A 150 -0.36 7.88 30.84
C PRO A 150 0.24 6.82 29.91
N VAL A 151 1.53 6.98 29.60
CA VAL A 151 2.34 5.92 28.97
C VAL A 151 2.02 4.67 29.77
N SER A 152 1.29 3.72 29.18
CA SER A 152 0.82 2.59 29.96
C SER A 152 2.06 1.91 30.50
N HIS A 153 2.24 1.88 31.83
CA HIS A 153 3.42 1.27 32.46
C HIS A 153 3.56 -0.24 32.15
N ASN A 154 2.58 -0.84 31.46
CA ASN A 154 2.70 -2.16 30.84
C ASN A 154 3.55 -2.18 29.56
N ASP A 155 3.80 -1.06 28.88
CA ASP A 155 4.80 -0.94 27.81
C ASP A 155 6.22 -0.98 28.37
N SER A 156 6.43 -0.56 29.63
CA SER A 156 7.74 -0.62 30.28
C SER A 156 8.12 -2.02 30.77
N LEU A 157 7.13 -2.94 30.86
CA LEU A 157 7.31 -4.34 31.27
C LEU A 157 7.31 -5.32 30.09
N ARG A 158 6.84 -4.88 28.91
CA ARG A 158 7.13 -5.52 27.63
C ARG A 158 8.49 -4.99 27.20
N GLY A 159 9.55 -5.79 27.33
CA GLY A 159 10.94 -5.39 27.00
C GLY A 159 11.19 -5.10 25.52
N ASP A 160 10.24 -4.49 24.81
CA ASP A 160 10.17 -4.44 23.35
C ASP A 160 9.63 -3.06 22.92
N ASP A 161 10.41 -2.00 23.19
CA ASP A 161 10.19 -0.61 22.77
C ASP A 161 10.22 -0.53 21.23
N TYR A 162 9.08 -0.82 20.61
CA TYR A 162 8.96 -0.75 19.16
C TYR A 162 8.63 0.69 18.73
N HIS A 163 9.48 1.23 17.85
CA HIS A 163 9.60 2.67 17.61
C HIS A 163 8.32 3.36 17.11
N LYS A 164 7.38 2.62 16.51
CA LYS A 164 6.12 3.18 16.00
C LYS A 164 5.20 3.74 17.10
N ASP A 165 5.36 3.31 18.35
CA ASP A 165 4.54 3.79 19.47
C ASP A 165 5.13 5.04 20.17
N ARG A 166 6.29 5.54 19.70
CA ARG A 166 6.97 6.70 20.29
C ARG A 166 6.33 8.06 19.93
N TRP A 167 5.53 8.11 18.86
CA TRP A 167 4.83 9.34 18.48
C TRP A 167 3.58 9.57 19.32
N HIS A 168 3.63 10.60 20.17
CA HIS A 168 2.59 10.91 21.16
C HIS A 168 1.81 12.20 20.84
N LYS A 169 2.20 12.94 19.80
CA LYS A 169 1.48 14.13 19.31
C LYS A 169 0.28 13.72 18.44
N GLY A 170 -0.47 14.69 17.94
CA GLY A 170 -1.55 14.44 16.98
C GLY A 170 -1.02 13.82 15.69
N LEU A 171 -1.93 13.24 14.90
CA LEU A 171 -1.64 12.75 13.56
C LEU A 171 -1.18 13.90 12.67
N VAL A 172 -0.06 13.72 11.99
CA VAL A 172 0.43 14.65 10.96
C VAL A 172 0.12 14.06 9.59
N GLY A 173 -0.37 14.89 8.68
CA GLY A 173 -0.71 14.48 7.33
C GLY A 173 -0.86 15.67 6.40
N VAL A 174 -1.39 15.39 5.21
CA VAL A 174 -1.63 16.39 4.16
C VAL A 174 -3.09 16.36 3.77
N VAL A 175 -3.73 17.51 3.79
CA VAL A 175 -5.06 17.67 3.20
C VAL A 175 -4.90 18.07 1.75
N TYR A 176 -5.47 17.27 0.85
CA TYR A 176 -5.59 17.57 -0.57
C TYR A 176 -7.00 18.05 -0.86
N GLU A 177 -7.12 19.15 -1.60
CA GLU A 177 -8.38 19.50 -2.24
C GLU A 177 -8.52 18.70 -3.54
N VAL A 178 -9.53 17.85 -3.62
CA VAL A 178 -9.78 16.99 -4.78
C VAL A 178 -11.18 17.21 -5.34
N THR A 179 -11.38 16.89 -6.61
CA THR A 179 -12.73 16.86 -7.18
C THR A 179 -13.55 15.73 -6.57
N MET A 180 -14.87 15.85 -6.60
CA MET A 180 -15.74 14.76 -6.14
C MET A 180 -15.53 13.44 -6.91
N SER A 181 -15.23 13.52 -8.21
CA SER A 181 -14.90 12.35 -9.03
C SER A 181 -13.61 11.67 -8.55
N ASP A 182 -12.58 12.46 -8.26
CA ASP A 182 -11.33 11.96 -7.70
C ASP A 182 -11.56 11.36 -6.30
N TYR A 183 -12.40 11.98 -5.48
CA TYR A 183 -12.74 11.47 -4.16
C TYR A 183 -13.45 10.10 -4.23
N ALA A 184 -14.41 9.94 -5.15
CA ALA A 184 -15.04 8.64 -5.41
C ALA A 184 -14.01 7.59 -5.87
N HIS A 185 -13.04 7.99 -6.71
CA HIS A 185 -11.95 7.11 -7.14
C HIS A 185 -11.02 6.69 -5.97
N ILE A 186 -10.73 7.61 -5.04
CA ILE A 186 -9.97 7.31 -3.82
C ILE A 186 -10.69 6.24 -2.99
N ILE A 187 -11.98 6.42 -2.72
CA ILE A 187 -12.79 5.45 -1.94
C ILE A 187 -12.84 4.08 -2.64
N ALA A 188 -12.98 4.07 -3.96
CA ALA A 188 -13.00 2.83 -4.73
C ALA A 188 -11.66 2.06 -4.63
N THR A 189 -10.53 2.76 -4.66
CA THR A 189 -9.18 2.15 -4.70
C THR A 189 -8.60 1.80 -3.33
N GLU A 190 -9.09 2.39 -2.23
CA GLU A 190 -8.58 2.11 -0.88
C GLU A 190 -9.28 0.95 -0.15
N GLY A 191 -10.35 0.40 -0.72
CA GLY A 191 -11.04 -0.76 -0.12
C GLY A 191 -12.45 -1.03 -0.65
N GLY A 192 -12.79 -0.51 -1.84
CA GLY A 192 -14.10 -0.70 -2.47
C GLY A 192 -15.27 -0.29 -1.58
N GLY A 193 -15.10 0.73 -0.71
CA GLY A 193 -16.12 1.20 0.24
C GLY A 193 -16.45 0.27 1.42
N SER A 194 -15.86 -0.93 1.51
CA SER A 194 -16.28 -1.94 2.50
C SER A 194 -15.47 -1.95 3.81
N SER A 195 -14.23 -1.45 3.78
CA SER A 195 -13.28 -1.57 4.91
C SER A 195 -13.06 -0.25 5.67
N TYR A 196 -13.27 0.88 5.00
CA TYR A 196 -13.08 2.22 5.53
C TYR A 196 -14.39 2.98 5.58
N LYS A 197 -14.60 3.73 6.65
CA LYS A 197 -15.68 4.70 6.78
C LYS A 197 -15.10 6.10 6.55
N ASP A 198 -15.83 6.91 5.80
CA ASP A 198 -15.56 8.35 5.75
C ASP A 198 -15.93 8.98 7.10
N ILE A 199 -14.98 9.69 7.69
CA ILE A 199 -15.20 10.49 8.90
C ILE A 199 -14.70 11.91 8.67
N LEU A 200 -15.37 12.87 9.29
CA LEU A 200 -14.89 14.25 9.36
C LEU A 200 -14.06 14.47 10.61
N VAL A 201 -12.89 15.07 10.42
CA VAL A 201 -11.95 15.39 11.50
C VAL A 201 -11.59 16.86 11.50
N ASP A 202 -11.29 17.39 12.69
CA ASP A 202 -10.76 18.73 12.87
C ASP A 202 -9.26 18.74 12.56
N CYS A 203 -8.91 19.46 11.51
CA CYS A 203 -7.55 19.69 11.04
C CYS A 203 -7.10 21.09 11.40
N HIS A 204 -5.84 21.23 11.78
CA HIS A 204 -5.19 22.50 12.04
C HIS A 204 -4.05 22.68 11.06
N VAL A 205 -4.00 23.81 10.37
CA VAL A 205 -2.91 24.13 9.44
C VAL A 205 -1.60 24.09 10.21
N LEU A 206 -0.65 23.32 9.69
CA LEU A 206 0.68 23.19 10.24
C LEU A 206 1.62 24.08 9.42
N PRO A 207 2.18 25.16 10.01
CA PRO A 207 3.08 26.05 9.30
C PRO A 207 4.40 25.35 8.99
N PHE A 208 5.11 25.84 7.98
CA PHE A 208 6.45 25.32 7.65
C PHE A 208 7.40 25.53 8.84
N ALA A 209 7.74 24.44 9.52
CA ALA A 209 8.60 24.40 10.70
C ALA A 209 9.18 22.99 10.87
N ASP A 210 10.34 22.90 11.53
CA ASP A 210 11.00 21.61 11.77
C ASP A 210 10.29 20.75 12.82
N THR A 211 9.61 21.39 13.78
CA THR A 211 8.94 20.72 14.91
C THR A 211 7.42 20.75 14.78
N VAL A 212 6.78 19.68 15.25
CA VAL A 212 5.32 19.59 15.33
C VAL A 212 4.85 20.13 16.68
N PRO A 213 3.89 21.08 16.74
CA PRO A 213 3.35 21.53 18.01
C PRO A 213 2.51 20.42 18.68
N THR A 214 2.62 20.26 19.99
CA THR A 214 1.77 19.32 20.75
C THR A 214 0.31 19.78 20.78
N ILE A 215 0.10 21.09 20.83
CA ILE A 215 -1.22 21.73 20.84
C ILE A 215 -1.25 22.74 19.69
N PRO A 216 -2.17 22.64 18.72
CA PRO A 216 -2.26 23.60 17.63
C PRO A 216 -2.78 24.95 18.12
N THR A 217 -2.28 26.02 17.51
CA THR A 217 -2.74 27.40 17.75
C THR A 217 -3.61 27.95 16.61
N SER A 218 -3.59 27.31 15.45
CA SER A 218 -4.37 27.72 14.28
C SER A 218 -5.85 27.36 14.42
N LYS A 219 -6.72 28.11 13.73
CA LYS A 219 -8.16 27.83 13.68
C LYS A 219 -8.40 26.45 13.02
N PRO A 220 -9.27 25.60 13.58
CA PRO A 220 -9.58 24.32 12.96
C PRO A 220 -10.43 24.48 11.70
N PHE A 221 -10.29 23.52 10.79
CA PHE A 221 -11.16 23.31 9.63
C PHE A 221 -11.49 21.81 9.51
N LYS A 222 -12.46 21.43 8.67
CA LYS A 222 -12.87 20.03 8.51
C LYS A 222 -12.23 19.39 7.29
N ALA A 223 -11.79 18.15 7.43
CA ALA A 223 -11.40 17.32 6.31
C ALA A 223 -11.99 15.90 6.45
N HIS A 224 -12.26 15.30 5.30
CA HIS A 224 -12.67 13.92 5.15
C HIS A 224 -11.45 13.00 5.26
N THR A 225 -11.58 11.90 5.98
CA THR A 225 -10.54 10.89 6.03
C THR A 225 -11.15 9.50 6.11
N LEU A 226 -10.39 8.53 5.61
CA LEU A 226 -10.78 7.15 5.61
C LEU A 226 -10.27 6.49 6.89
N PHE A 227 -11.20 6.02 7.72
CA PHE A 227 -10.91 5.37 9.00
C PHE A 227 -11.45 3.93 9.00
N ALA A 228 -10.61 2.97 9.36
CA ALA A 228 -11.03 1.59 9.53
C ALA A 228 -11.33 1.30 11.01
N PRO A 229 -12.61 1.33 11.45
CA PRO A 229 -12.95 1.13 12.86
C PRO A 229 -12.49 -0.24 13.36
N MET A 230 -11.91 -0.28 14.54
CA MET A 230 -11.76 -1.52 15.30
C MET A 230 -13.14 -2.04 15.71
N VAL A 231 -13.36 -3.35 15.62
CA VAL A 231 -14.60 -3.97 16.08
C VAL A 231 -14.63 -3.90 17.60
N ASN A 232 -15.63 -3.24 18.18
CA ASN A 232 -15.84 -3.26 19.63
C ASN A 232 -16.16 -4.69 20.08
N SER A 233 -15.60 -5.11 21.21
CA SER A 233 -15.78 -6.42 21.83
C SER A 233 -17.19 -6.70 22.37
N ASP A 234 -18.18 -5.81 22.13
CA ASP A 234 -19.58 -6.03 22.50
C ASP A 234 -20.23 -7.02 21.53
N ARG A 235 -20.06 -8.30 21.89
CA ARG A 235 -20.61 -9.50 21.23
C ARG A 235 -22.14 -9.53 21.21
N THR A 236 -22.81 -8.73 20.39
CA THR A 236 -24.27 -8.92 20.22
C THR A 236 -24.76 -9.10 18.79
N MET A 237 -23.99 -8.82 17.74
CA MET A 237 -24.27 -9.36 16.40
C MET A 237 -22.98 -9.46 15.59
N CYS A 238 -22.49 -10.69 15.34
CA CYS A 238 -21.44 -10.92 14.35
C CYS A 238 -22.04 -10.68 12.96
N CYS A 239 -21.72 -9.56 12.33
CA CYS A 239 -22.11 -9.29 10.95
C CYS A 239 -21.08 -9.93 10.01
N ALA A 240 -21.51 -10.58 8.94
CA ALA A 240 -20.65 -11.29 7.98
C ALA A 240 -19.66 -10.37 7.20
N THR A 241 -19.65 -9.07 7.49
CA THR A 241 -18.84 -8.02 6.86
C THR A 241 -17.67 -7.54 7.74
N GLU A 242 -17.40 -8.21 8.87
CA GLU A 242 -16.40 -7.76 9.85
C GLU A 242 -14.95 -8.02 9.39
N ARG A 243 -14.10 -6.99 9.54
CA ARG A 243 -12.66 -7.09 9.26
C ARG A 243 -11.99 -8.08 10.20
N VAL A 244 -10.93 -8.74 9.73
CA VAL A 244 -10.02 -9.46 10.62
C VAL A 244 -9.37 -8.43 11.54
N SER A 245 -9.65 -8.49 12.83
CA SER A 245 -8.95 -7.70 13.85
C SER A 245 -7.87 -8.59 14.47
N ARG A 246 -6.61 -8.11 14.46
CA ARG A 246 -5.51 -8.84 15.09
C ARG A 246 -5.64 -8.72 16.61
N PRO A 247 -5.26 -9.76 17.38
CA PRO A 247 -5.38 -9.73 18.85
C PRO A 247 -4.62 -8.60 19.53
N ASP A 248 -3.43 -8.28 19.02
CA ASP A 248 -2.63 -7.12 19.44
C ASP A 248 -2.45 -6.18 18.24
N PRO A 249 -3.13 -5.02 18.22
CA PRO A 249 -3.06 -4.05 17.12
C PRO A 249 -1.65 -3.46 16.91
N SER A 250 -0.80 -3.44 17.94
CA SER A 250 0.56 -2.89 17.84
C SER A 250 1.61 -3.95 17.49
N TYR A 251 1.25 -5.22 17.34
CA TYR A 251 2.22 -6.29 17.12
C TYR A 251 2.92 -6.22 15.75
N ALA A 252 2.16 -6.04 14.67
CA ALA A 252 2.64 -6.17 13.30
C ALA A 252 3.57 -5.01 12.88
N GLN A 253 4.49 -5.31 11.96
CA GLN A 253 5.41 -4.36 11.37
C GLN A 253 5.05 -4.11 9.90
N PRO A 254 5.00 -2.84 9.45
CA PRO A 254 4.78 -2.52 8.03
C PRO A 254 5.98 -2.95 7.20
N SER A 255 5.79 -3.22 5.91
CA SER A 255 6.89 -3.57 5.01
C SER A 255 7.83 -2.38 4.76
N ALA A 256 9.07 -2.67 4.37
CA ALA A 256 10.03 -1.63 3.95
C ALA A 256 9.51 -0.83 2.75
N ARG A 257 8.88 -1.51 1.78
CA ARG A 257 8.28 -0.87 0.61
C ARG A 257 7.18 0.11 1.01
N TYR A 258 6.28 -0.29 1.91
CA TYR A 258 5.17 0.56 2.34
C TYR A 258 5.65 1.77 3.16
N LEU A 259 6.58 1.56 4.10
CA LEU A 259 7.20 2.66 4.83
C LEU A 259 7.90 3.65 3.90
N LYS A 260 8.58 3.15 2.87
CA LYS A 260 9.21 4.01 1.85
C LYS A 260 8.19 4.93 1.17
N LEU A 261 6.98 4.46 0.86
CA LEU A 261 5.94 5.33 0.29
C LEU A 261 5.55 6.45 1.25
N ILE A 262 5.44 6.16 2.55
CA ILE A 262 5.08 7.16 3.56
C ILE A 262 6.23 8.16 3.75
N THR A 263 7.47 7.68 3.87
CA THR A 263 8.65 8.55 4.06
C THR A 263 8.94 9.40 2.84
N ASP A 264 8.89 8.82 1.63
CA ASP A 264 9.07 9.58 0.37
C ASP A 264 7.96 10.64 0.25
N GLY A 265 6.71 10.30 0.57
CA GLY A 265 5.59 11.25 0.57
C GLY A 265 5.73 12.36 1.61
N ALA A 266 6.25 12.05 2.80
CA ALA A 266 6.51 13.03 3.85
C ALA A 266 7.58 14.05 3.42
N ILE A 267 8.63 13.59 2.74
CA ILE A 267 9.67 14.44 2.14
C ILE A 267 9.08 15.27 1.01
N GLU A 268 8.35 14.64 0.08
CA GLU A 268 7.76 15.32 -1.09
C GLU A 268 6.74 16.40 -0.72
N CYS A 269 6.07 16.27 0.43
CA CYS A 269 5.10 17.23 0.94
C CYS A 269 5.71 18.22 1.95
N ASP A 270 7.03 18.20 2.15
CA ASP A 270 7.73 19.07 3.10
C ASP A 270 7.12 19.00 4.52
N LEU A 271 6.80 17.79 5.01
CA LEU A 271 6.35 17.59 6.40
C LEU A 271 7.45 17.97 7.40
N PRO A 272 7.15 18.32 8.65
CA PRO A 272 8.17 18.72 9.64
C PRO A 272 9.26 17.67 9.83
N ALA A 273 10.51 18.12 9.97
CA ALA A 273 11.69 17.26 10.15
C ALA A 273 11.53 16.28 11.32
N GLU A 274 10.98 16.73 12.45
CA GLU A 274 10.69 15.89 13.62
C GLU A 274 9.76 14.71 13.27
N TYR A 275 8.77 14.93 12.42
CA TYR A 275 7.86 13.87 12.00
C TYR A 275 8.49 12.93 10.97
N GLN A 276 9.33 13.47 10.07
CA GLN A 276 10.09 12.66 9.13
C GLN A 276 11.06 11.73 9.86
N GLU A 277 11.78 12.23 10.87
CA GLU A 277 12.67 11.43 11.72
C GLU A 277 11.93 10.30 12.41
N TYR A 278 10.76 10.60 13.00
CA TYR A 278 9.89 9.57 13.58
C TYR A 278 9.52 8.49 12.55
N LEU A 279 9.08 8.86 11.35
CA LEU A 279 8.70 7.89 10.32
C LEU A 279 9.89 7.02 9.86
N HIS A 280 11.09 7.60 9.79
CA HIS A 280 12.32 6.89 9.46
C HIS A 280 12.78 5.94 10.56
N ASP A 281 12.47 6.23 11.82
CA ASP A 281 12.80 5.38 12.97
C ASP A 281 11.93 4.11 13.05
N ILE A 282 10.80 4.06 12.33
CA ILE A 282 9.91 2.88 12.32
C ILE A 282 10.62 1.71 11.63
N ARG A 283 10.89 0.63 12.37
CA ARG A 283 11.55 -0.56 11.80
C ARG A 283 10.61 -1.30 10.85
N PRO A 284 11.04 -1.62 9.62
CA PRO A 284 10.26 -2.43 8.69
C PRO A 284 10.24 -3.91 9.08
N TYR A 285 9.19 -4.61 8.64
CA TYR A 285 9.18 -6.07 8.59
C TYR A 285 10.27 -6.59 7.64
N THR A 286 11.07 -7.55 8.12
CA THR A 286 12.10 -8.23 7.32
C THR A 286 12.05 -9.74 7.56
N ILE A 287 12.32 -10.50 6.51
CA ILE A 287 12.48 -11.96 6.61
C ILE A 287 13.90 -12.28 7.03
N THR A 288 14.05 -13.00 8.15
CA THR A 288 15.37 -13.28 8.72
C THR A 288 15.84 -14.73 8.50
N SER A 289 14.96 -15.61 8.02
CA SER A 289 15.28 -17.03 7.82
C SER A 289 14.87 -17.56 6.44
N LYS A 290 15.64 -18.53 5.93
CA LYS A 290 15.28 -19.27 4.70
C LYS A 290 13.93 -19.99 4.81
N LYS A 291 13.56 -20.41 6.02
CA LYS A 291 12.28 -21.05 6.32
C LYS A 291 11.11 -20.08 6.07
N GLN A 292 11.22 -18.86 6.56
CA GLN A 292 10.24 -17.79 6.30
C GLN A 292 10.20 -17.42 4.82
N LEU A 293 11.34 -17.43 4.11
CA LEU A 293 11.37 -17.18 2.66
C LEU A 293 10.60 -18.25 1.87
N MET A 294 10.80 -19.53 2.20
CA MET A 294 10.00 -20.63 1.63
C MET A 294 8.52 -20.49 2.01
N GLY A 295 8.24 -20.10 3.26
CA GLY A 295 6.89 -19.78 3.74
C GLY A 295 6.22 -18.68 2.94
N LYS A 296 6.91 -17.55 2.69
CA LYS A 296 6.46 -16.45 1.83
C LYS A 296 6.11 -16.97 0.45
N ALA A 297 7.02 -17.68 -0.20
CA ALA A 297 6.82 -18.18 -1.55
C ALA A 297 5.59 -19.11 -1.64
N LEU A 298 5.47 -20.07 -0.72
CA LEU A 298 4.34 -21.01 -0.68
C LEU A 298 3.02 -20.30 -0.35
N PHE A 299 3.02 -19.41 0.64
CA PHE A 299 1.84 -18.69 1.09
C PHE A 299 1.29 -17.79 -0.01
N LEU A 300 2.16 -17.01 -0.66
CA LEU A 300 1.77 -16.15 -1.77
C LEU A 300 1.29 -16.99 -2.97
N SER A 301 1.94 -18.11 -3.28
CA SER A 301 1.48 -18.99 -4.38
C SER A 301 0.06 -19.51 -4.17
N ILE A 302 -0.32 -19.78 -2.93
CA ILE A 302 -1.65 -20.26 -2.58
C ILE A 302 -2.67 -19.12 -2.59
N TRP A 303 -2.37 -17.99 -1.93
CA TRP A 303 -3.37 -16.95 -1.65
C TRP A 303 -3.44 -15.84 -2.70
N MET A 304 -2.34 -15.51 -3.38
CA MET A 304 -2.32 -14.42 -4.35
C MET A 304 -3.31 -14.59 -5.51
N PRO A 305 -3.50 -15.79 -6.09
CA PRO A 305 -4.52 -15.98 -7.13
C PRO A 305 -5.93 -15.57 -6.66
N PHE A 306 -6.29 -15.86 -5.41
CA PHE A 306 -7.57 -15.47 -4.84
C PHE A 306 -7.66 -13.97 -4.57
N VAL A 307 -6.58 -13.36 -4.04
CA VAL A 307 -6.52 -11.90 -3.83
C VAL A 307 -6.66 -11.15 -5.16
N LEU A 308 -5.94 -11.59 -6.20
CA LEU A 308 -6.03 -11.02 -7.54
C LEU A 308 -7.42 -11.21 -8.15
N LEU A 309 -8.04 -12.39 -7.95
CA LEU A 309 -9.41 -12.64 -8.38
C LEU A 309 -10.40 -11.70 -7.70
N ILE A 310 -10.27 -11.46 -6.40
CA ILE A 310 -11.09 -10.48 -5.68
C ILE A 310 -10.93 -9.09 -6.29
N PHE A 311 -9.71 -8.61 -6.54
CA PHE A 311 -9.53 -7.29 -7.16
C PHE A 311 -10.08 -7.22 -8.59
N ALA A 312 -9.89 -8.26 -9.39
CA ALA A 312 -10.45 -8.33 -10.75
C ALA A 312 -11.98 -8.33 -10.74
N LEU A 313 -12.60 -9.16 -9.89
CA LEU A 313 -14.06 -9.19 -9.71
C LEU A 313 -14.57 -7.87 -9.15
N SER A 314 -13.83 -7.23 -8.24
CA SER A 314 -14.21 -5.92 -7.72
C SER A 314 -14.27 -4.87 -8.82
N LYS A 315 -13.44 -4.97 -9.86
CA LYS A 315 -13.47 -4.07 -11.03
C LYS A 315 -14.58 -4.43 -12.02
N GLN A 316 -14.81 -5.74 -12.24
CA GLN A 316 -15.78 -6.24 -13.22
C GLN A 316 -17.22 -6.22 -12.74
N LEU A 317 -17.45 -6.40 -11.44
CA LEU A 317 -18.78 -6.46 -10.84
C LEU A 317 -19.29 -5.09 -10.40
N GLN A 318 -18.52 -4.03 -10.61
CA GLN A 318 -19.02 -2.66 -10.44
C GLN A 318 -20.09 -2.41 -11.52
N ASP A 319 -21.32 -2.13 -11.09
CA ASP A 319 -22.37 -1.66 -11.98
C ASP A 319 -22.01 -0.29 -12.59
N ASP A 320 -22.85 0.24 -13.50
CA ASP A 320 -22.66 1.58 -14.09
C ASP A 320 -22.68 2.72 -13.05
N LYS A 321 -22.96 2.38 -11.79
CA LYS A 321 -22.95 3.22 -10.60
C LYS A 321 -21.80 2.86 -9.67
N GLY A 322 -20.79 2.11 -10.09
CA GLY A 322 -19.62 1.75 -9.27
C GLY A 322 -19.91 0.78 -8.12
N ARG A 323 -21.07 0.14 -8.04
CA ARG A 323 -21.47 -0.75 -6.94
C ARG A 323 -21.08 -2.20 -7.23
N ALA A 324 -20.32 -2.79 -6.32
CA ALA A 324 -20.20 -4.24 -6.27
C ALA A 324 -21.50 -4.88 -5.72
N PRO A 325 -21.82 -6.13 -6.08
CA PRO A 325 -22.96 -6.85 -5.55
C PRO A 325 -22.90 -6.94 -4.02
N LYS A 326 -24.04 -6.86 -3.34
CA LYS A 326 -24.10 -6.92 -1.86
C LYS A 326 -23.45 -8.16 -1.24
N TRP A 327 -23.36 -9.27 -2.00
CA TRP A 327 -22.70 -10.50 -1.56
C TRP A 327 -21.17 -10.43 -1.65
N PHE A 328 -20.62 -9.48 -2.40
CA PHE A 328 -19.19 -9.43 -2.71
C PHE A 328 -18.34 -9.05 -1.50
N ALA A 329 -18.77 -8.04 -0.73
CA ALA A 329 -18.08 -7.63 0.50
C ALA A 329 -17.96 -8.77 1.54
N PRO A 330 -19.05 -9.49 1.93
CA PRO A 330 -18.93 -10.61 2.86
C PRO A 330 -18.15 -11.80 2.27
N PHE A 331 -18.21 -12.02 0.95
CA PHE A 331 -17.37 -13.02 0.29
C PHE A 331 -15.88 -12.68 0.37
N SER A 332 -15.50 -11.43 0.07
CA SER A 332 -14.12 -10.94 0.17
C SER A 332 -13.61 -11.05 1.62
N ALA A 333 -14.41 -10.61 2.60
CA ALA A 333 -14.09 -10.75 4.01
C ALA A 333 -13.86 -12.22 4.42
N MET A 334 -14.65 -13.16 3.90
CA MET A 334 -14.47 -14.60 4.14
C MET A 334 -13.14 -15.12 3.58
N VAL A 335 -12.75 -14.71 2.37
CA VAL A 335 -11.46 -15.09 1.75
C VAL A 335 -10.29 -14.58 2.59
N PHE A 336 -10.29 -13.30 2.96
CA PHE A 336 -9.23 -12.72 3.81
C PHE A 336 -9.20 -13.35 5.20
N LYS A 337 -10.35 -13.67 5.80
CA LYS A 337 -10.42 -14.41 7.07
C LYS A 337 -9.83 -15.81 6.94
N GLY A 338 -10.12 -16.52 5.84
CA GLY A 338 -9.53 -17.82 5.54
C GLY A 338 -8.01 -17.74 5.42
N MET A 339 -7.50 -16.71 4.72
CA MET A 339 -6.07 -16.43 4.58
C MET A 339 -5.38 -16.29 5.93
N TRP A 340 -5.90 -15.40 6.79
CA TRP A 340 -5.36 -15.18 8.13
C TRP A 340 -5.50 -16.41 9.04
N THR A 341 -6.60 -17.15 8.94
CA THR A 341 -6.80 -18.40 9.71
C THR A 341 -5.77 -19.47 9.31
N SER A 342 -5.48 -19.61 8.01
CA SER A 342 -4.45 -20.53 7.53
C SER A 342 -3.05 -20.11 8.01
N TYR A 343 -2.81 -18.81 8.09
CA TYR A 343 -1.56 -18.26 8.60
C TYR A 343 -1.38 -18.58 10.08
N ASP A 344 -2.33 -18.18 10.93
CA ASP A 344 -2.25 -18.38 12.39
C ASP A 344 -2.28 -19.86 12.77
N GLY A 345 -3.07 -20.66 12.03
CA GLY A 345 -3.27 -22.08 12.31
C GLY A 345 -2.09 -22.96 11.91
N ALA A 346 -1.44 -22.67 10.78
CA ALA A 346 -0.43 -23.53 10.16
C ALA A 346 0.86 -22.80 9.78
N PHE A 347 0.80 -21.76 8.93
CA PHE A 347 2.02 -21.18 8.38
C PHE A 347 2.91 -20.55 9.42
N LYS A 348 2.36 -19.79 10.38
CA LYS A 348 3.14 -19.18 11.46
C LYS A 348 3.92 -20.23 12.27
N LYS A 349 3.27 -21.36 12.55
CA LYS A 349 3.87 -22.47 13.32
C LYS A 349 4.93 -23.22 12.51
N VAL A 350 4.69 -23.43 11.21
CA VAL A 350 5.57 -24.21 10.36
C VAL A 350 6.71 -23.37 9.80
N PHE A 351 6.48 -22.15 9.32
CA PHE A 351 7.46 -21.36 8.58
C PHE A 351 8.04 -20.18 9.38
N GLY A 352 7.42 -19.81 10.50
CA GLY A 352 7.86 -18.72 11.36
C GLY A 352 7.00 -17.47 11.24
N GLU A 353 7.43 -16.37 11.85
CA GLU A 353 6.65 -15.13 11.88
C GLU A 353 6.60 -14.46 10.51
N GLY A 354 5.40 -14.05 10.11
CA GLY A 354 5.10 -13.31 8.87
C GLY A 354 4.56 -11.91 9.11
N GLU A 355 4.45 -11.48 10.37
CA GLU A 355 3.96 -10.14 10.75
C GLU A 355 5.00 -9.27 11.43
N ARG A 356 6.07 -9.85 11.97
CA ARG A 356 7.12 -9.17 12.73
C ARG A 356 8.46 -9.85 12.48
N THR A 357 9.51 -9.05 12.43
CA THR A 357 10.90 -9.51 12.28
C THR A 357 11.30 -10.32 13.51
N VAL A 358 11.80 -11.55 13.29
CA VAL A 358 12.29 -12.40 14.38
C VAL A 358 13.71 -12.00 14.76
N GLY A 359 13.94 -11.70 16.04
CA GLY A 359 15.26 -11.35 16.56
C GLY A 359 15.59 -9.84 16.50
N ASP A 360 14.57 -8.99 16.50
CA ASP A 360 14.68 -7.52 16.48
C ASP A 360 15.62 -6.98 17.59
N GLU A 361 15.70 -7.66 18.75
CA GLU A 361 16.63 -7.34 19.85
C GLU A 361 18.12 -7.55 19.51
N ALA A 362 18.45 -8.44 18.56
CA ALA A 362 19.85 -8.78 18.22
C ALA A 362 20.41 -8.00 17.02
N LEU A 363 19.53 -7.37 16.23
CA LEU A 363 19.91 -6.51 15.10
C LEU A 363 20.50 -5.17 15.57
N GLU A 364 20.27 -4.76 16.82
CA GLU A 364 20.88 -3.59 17.46
C GLU A 364 22.42 -3.52 17.33
N LYS A 365 23.10 -4.66 17.14
CA LYS A 365 24.57 -4.72 17.03
C LYS A 365 25.12 -4.75 15.61
N ARG A 366 24.27 -4.72 14.57
CA ARG A 366 24.72 -4.89 13.17
C ARG A 366 24.35 -3.75 12.21
N VAL A 367 23.55 -2.77 12.64
CA VAL A 367 23.14 -1.66 11.75
C VAL A 367 24.24 -0.58 11.73
N ASP A 368 25.33 -0.91 11.04
CA ASP A 368 26.33 0.03 10.51
C ASP A 368 26.60 -0.26 9.02
N LYS A 369 25.70 -0.98 8.34
CA LYS A 369 25.79 -1.21 6.90
C LYS A 369 24.50 -0.82 6.17
N PRO A 370 24.61 -0.09 5.05
CA PRO A 370 23.46 0.31 4.25
C PRO A 370 22.77 -0.93 3.68
N ILE A 371 21.44 -0.87 3.64
CA ILE A 371 20.53 -1.86 3.06
C ILE A 371 20.98 -2.15 1.62
N GLY A 372 21.19 -3.44 1.32
CA GLY A 372 21.67 -3.90 0.02
C GLY A 372 20.62 -3.68 -1.07
N VAL A 373 21.05 -3.03 -2.16
CA VAL A 373 20.27 -2.69 -3.36
C VAL A 373 19.50 -3.88 -3.97
N ARG A 374 19.92 -5.12 -3.71
CA ARG A 374 19.34 -6.35 -4.30
C ARG A 374 17.98 -6.76 -3.73
N ASP A 375 17.73 -6.54 -2.43
CA ASP A 375 16.45 -6.97 -1.81
C ASP A 375 15.30 -6.02 -2.22
N VAL A 376 15.63 -4.75 -2.51
CA VAL A 376 14.71 -3.75 -3.06
C VAL A 376 14.39 -4.05 -4.53
N GLU A 377 15.35 -4.60 -5.28
CA GLU A 377 15.19 -4.99 -6.69
C GLU A 377 14.23 -6.19 -6.86
N GLU A 378 14.31 -7.23 -6.02
CA GLU A 378 13.38 -8.37 -6.09
C GLU A 378 11.93 -8.00 -5.72
N GLU A 379 11.72 -7.08 -4.78
CA GLU A 379 10.37 -6.63 -4.41
C GLU A 379 9.76 -5.64 -5.42
N GLY A 380 10.59 -4.82 -6.08
CA GLY A 380 10.17 -3.99 -7.22
C GLY A 380 9.71 -4.82 -8.43
N LEU A 381 10.31 -5.99 -8.65
CA LEU A 381 9.92 -6.91 -9.74
C LEU A 381 8.52 -7.51 -9.55
N LEU A 382 8.08 -7.73 -8.31
CA LEU A 382 6.71 -8.16 -8.02
C LEU A 382 5.72 -7.02 -8.34
N GLU A 383 6.01 -5.79 -7.93
CA GLU A 383 5.20 -4.61 -8.30
C GLU A 383 5.09 -4.42 -9.83
N GLU A 384 6.18 -4.60 -10.57
CA GLU A 384 6.14 -4.50 -12.03
C GLU A 384 5.28 -5.60 -12.67
N ALA A 385 5.26 -6.81 -12.10
CA ALA A 385 4.37 -7.88 -12.53
C ALA A 385 2.89 -7.53 -12.24
N PHE A 386 2.58 -6.96 -11.07
CA PHE A 386 1.25 -6.43 -10.75
C PHE A 386 0.80 -5.35 -11.75
N VAL A 387 1.68 -4.40 -12.07
CA VAL A 387 1.39 -3.28 -12.98
C VAL A 387 1.22 -3.75 -14.43
N ARG A 388 2.00 -4.74 -14.88
CA ARG A 388 1.84 -5.31 -16.23
C ARG A 388 0.52 -6.07 -16.37
N LEU A 389 0.11 -6.83 -15.36
CA LEU A 389 -1.18 -7.53 -15.37
C LEU A 389 -2.37 -6.55 -15.42
N ASP A 390 -2.32 -5.43 -14.70
CA ASP A 390 -3.37 -4.41 -14.75
C ASP A 390 -3.44 -3.72 -16.13
N LYS A 391 -2.29 -3.36 -16.73
CA LYS A 391 -2.24 -2.78 -18.09
C LYS A 391 -2.70 -3.74 -19.18
N GLN A 392 -2.36 -5.03 -19.07
CA GLN A 392 -2.76 -6.03 -20.07
C GLN A 392 -4.27 -6.29 -20.00
N ALA A 393 -4.87 -6.25 -18.80
CA ALA A 393 -6.31 -6.31 -18.61
C ALA A 393 -7.05 -5.07 -19.15
N MET A 394 -6.47 -3.87 -19.03
CA MET A 394 -7.00 -2.63 -19.62
C MET A 394 -7.01 -2.69 -21.16
N SER A 395 -5.94 -3.19 -21.79
CA SER A 395 -5.85 -3.31 -23.24
C SER A 395 -6.82 -4.35 -23.83
N THR A 396 -7.14 -5.41 -23.09
CA THR A 396 -8.12 -6.41 -23.53
C THR A 396 -9.56 -5.92 -23.41
N GLY A 397 -9.85 -5.00 -22.49
CA GLY A 397 -11.17 -4.38 -22.33
C GLY A 397 -11.58 -3.54 -23.55
N ASP A 398 -10.70 -2.64 -24.01
CA ASP A 398 -10.95 -1.80 -25.19
C ASP A 398 -11.10 -2.61 -26.50
N SER A 399 -10.40 -3.76 -26.59
CA SER A 399 -10.47 -4.62 -27.78
C SER A 399 -11.78 -5.41 -27.88
N LEU A 400 -12.50 -5.63 -26.78
CA LEU A 400 -13.77 -6.35 -26.75
C LEU A 400 -14.95 -5.41 -27.04
N THR A 401 -14.88 -4.16 -26.60
CA THR A 401 -15.84 -3.09 -26.97
C THR A 401 -15.73 -2.74 -28.46
N GLU A 402 -14.51 -2.58 -29.02
CA GLU A 402 -14.34 -2.32 -30.46
C GLU A 402 -14.76 -3.49 -31.38
N ARG A 403 -14.80 -4.71 -30.87
CA ARG A 403 -15.23 -5.90 -31.63
C ARG A 403 -16.73 -6.14 -31.54
N SER A 404 -17.38 -5.64 -30.50
CA SER A 404 -18.85 -5.63 -30.37
C SER A 404 -19.49 -4.58 -31.27
N GLU A 405 -18.86 -3.41 -31.45
CA GLU A 405 -19.38 -2.34 -32.33
C GLU A 405 -19.20 -2.65 -33.83
N ARG A 406 -18.22 -3.49 -34.20
CA ARG A 406 -18.00 -3.91 -35.60
C ARG A 406 -18.92 -5.03 -36.10
N ASN A 407 -19.67 -5.68 -35.21
CA ASN A 407 -20.61 -6.77 -35.58
C ASN A 407 -22.08 -6.32 -35.55
N LEU A 408 -22.34 -5.01 -35.38
CA LEU A 408 -23.67 -4.41 -35.31
C LEU A 408 -23.92 -3.35 -36.40
N VAL A 409 -23.12 -3.36 -37.48
CA VAL A 409 -23.35 -2.56 -38.69
C VAL A 409 -23.69 -3.46 -39.86
#